data_AF-A0AAD1VQI5-F1
#
_entry.id   AF-A0AAD1VQI5-F1
#
_cell.length_a   1.000
_cell.length_b   1.000
_cell.length_c   1.000
_cell.angle_alpha   90.00
_cell.angle_beta   90.00
_cell.angle_gamma   90.00
#
_symmetry.space_group_name_H-M   'P 1'
#
loop_
_entity.id
_entity.type
_entity.pdbx_description
1 polymer ?
#
loop_
_entity_poly.entity_id
_entity_poly.type
_entity_poly.pdbx_seq_one_letter_code
_entity_poly.pdbx_strand_id
1 'polypeptide(L)'
;MDDFAEAHNGLADKLHELDTVLHDHAVKMADMEDRSRRNNLRIRGIPESVLNPALPDYLLDLFQALSPETHPDQLIIDRAHRLRRPKHLPNSTARDVIVRVHFYHAKERLVRASRTPGMPDPYKDLKIFTDLSAGPSNFGKA
;
A
#
# COMPACT_ATOMS: atom_id res chain seq x y z
N MET A 1 27.52 39.69 24.47
CA MET A 1 26.27 39.84 23.70
C MET A 1 26.43 39.17 22.35
N ASP A 2 27.52 39.43 21.62
CA ASP A 2 27.78 38.82 20.30
C ASP A 2 27.95 37.29 20.32
N ASP A 3 28.67 36.73 21.30
CA ASP A 3 28.93 35.28 21.40
C ASP A 3 27.65 34.43 21.58
N PHE A 4 26.66 34.95 22.31
CA PHE A 4 25.37 34.28 22.49
C PHE A 4 24.53 34.30 21.21
N ALA A 5 24.54 35.42 20.49
CA ALA A 5 23.82 35.55 19.22
C ALA A 5 24.44 34.66 18.14
N GLU A 6 25.77 34.58 18.10
CA GLU A 6 26.51 33.69 17.20
C GLU A 6 26.22 32.21 17.50
N ALA A 7 26.24 31.82 18.78
CA ALA A 7 25.88 30.47 19.19
C ALA A 7 24.41 30.11 18.86
N HIS A 8 23.48 31.06 19.06
CA HIS A 8 22.08 30.89 18.71
C HIS A 8 21.88 30.69 17.20
N ASN A 9 22.52 31.52 16.38
CA ASN A 9 22.42 31.42 14.92
C ASN A 9 23.06 30.11 14.41
N GLY A 10 24.23 29.74 14.93
CA GLY A 10 24.87 28.47 14.60
C GLY A 10 24.04 27.24 15.02
N LEU A 11 23.24 27.34 16.09
CA LEU A 11 22.29 26.30 16.46
C LEU A 11 21.09 26.27 15.51
N ALA A 12 20.54 27.44 15.14
CA ALA A 12 19.43 27.55 14.20
C ALA A 12 19.79 26.98 12.82
N ASP A 13 20.99 27.27 12.32
CA ASP A 13 21.49 26.74 11.05
C ASP A 13 21.61 25.21 11.08
N LYS A 14 22.16 24.64 12.17
CA LYS A 14 22.25 23.19 12.35
C LYS A 14 20.88 22.52 12.46
N LEU A 15 19.91 23.18 13.10
CA LEU A 15 18.53 22.67 13.16
C LEU A 15 17.90 22.64 11.76
N HIS A 16 18.13 23.67 10.96
CA HIS A 16 17.65 23.72 9.58
C HIS A 16 18.32 22.67 8.69
N GLU A 17 19.63 22.47 8.85
CA GLU A 17 20.37 21.41 8.15
C GLU A 17 19.85 20.03 8.55
N LEU A 18 19.62 19.79 9.85
CA LEU A 18 19.08 18.53 10.36
C LEU A 18 17.66 18.26 9.83
N ASP A 19 16.79 19.26 9.81
CA ASP A 19 15.43 19.15 9.25
C ASP A 19 15.47 18.77 7.77
N THR A 20 16.38 19.40 7.01
CA THR A 20 16.60 19.09 5.58
C THR A 20 17.05 17.64 5.38
N VAL A 21 18.04 17.19 6.16
CA VAL A 21 18.54 15.81 6.08
C VAL A 21 17.46 14.79 6.46
N LEU A 22 16.68 15.07 7.50
CA LEU A 22 15.57 14.20 7.93
C LEU A 22 14.48 14.12 6.86
N HIS A 23 14.14 15.25 6.24
CA HIS A 23 13.19 15.29 5.13
C HIS A 23 13.67 14.43 3.96
N ASP A 24 14.92 14.63 3.51
CA ASP A 24 15.52 13.87 2.42
C ASP A 24 15.56 12.37 2.72
N HIS A 25 15.88 11.99 3.96
CA HIS A 25 15.85 10.60 4.38
C HIS A 25 14.42 10.03 4.40
N ALA A 26 13.43 10.79 4.86
CA ALA A 26 12.04 10.38 4.85
C ALA A 26 11.53 10.13 3.41
N VAL A 27 11.86 11.03 2.47
CA VAL A 27 11.54 10.87 1.05
C VAL A 27 12.19 9.61 0.47
N LYS A 28 13.50 9.41 0.72
CA LYS A 28 14.23 8.22 0.25
C LYS A 28 13.64 6.92 0.82
N MET A 29 13.29 6.90 2.10
CA MET A 29 12.68 5.74 2.74
C MET A 29 11.31 5.39 2.14
N ALA A 30 10.44 6.39 1.95
CA ALA A 30 9.13 6.19 1.34
C ALA A 30 9.24 5.61 -0.08
N ASP A 31 10.16 6.16 -0.89
CA ASP A 31 10.40 5.69 -2.26
C ASP A 31 10.97 4.26 -2.29
N MET A 32 11.86 3.90 -1.36
CA MET A 32 12.34 2.51 -1.21
C MET A 32 11.22 1.54 -0.82
N GLU A 33 10.36 1.95 0.11
CA GLU A 33 9.21 1.17 0.58
C GLU A 33 8.20 0.95 -0.56
N ASP A 34 7.88 1.98 -1.34
CA ASP A 34 6.99 1.89 -2.50
C ASP A 34 7.54 0.96 -3.59
N ARG A 35 8.85 1.03 -3.88
CA ARG A 35 9.48 0.10 -4.83
C ARG A 35 9.44 -1.33 -4.34
N SER A 36 9.63 -1.56 -3.05
CA SER A 36 9.50 -2.90 -2.44
C SER A 36 8.06 -3.43 -2.51
N ARG A 37 7.06 -2.54 -2.44
CA ARG A 37 5.63 -2.88 -2.47
C ARG A 37 4.99 -2.83 -3.84
N ARG A 38 5.72 -2.52 -4.91
CA ARG A 38 5.15 -2.35 -6.26
C ARG A 38 4.31 -3.50 -6.77
N ASN A 39 4.60 -4.73 -6.35
CA ASN A 39 3.86 -5.95 -6.71
C ASN A 39 2.71 -6.28 -5.76
N ASN A 40 2.56 -5.53 -4.66
CA ASN A 40 1.49 -5.73 -3.71
C ASN A 40 0.20 -5.02 -4.17
N LEU A 41 -0.92 -5.68 -3.93
CA LEU A 41 -2.26 -5.12 -4.00
C LEU A 41 -2.90 -5.17 -2.61
N ARG A 42 -3.70 -4.15 -2.32
CA ARG A 42 -4.54 -4.08 -1.13
C ARG A 42 -6.00 -4.23 -1.55
N ILE A 43 -6.67 -5.23 -1.01
CA ILE A 43 -8.05 -5.56 -1.37
C ILE A 43 -8.95 -5.35 -0.16
N ARG A 44 -9.98 -4.54 -0.33
CA ARG A 44 -10.97 -4.21 0.69
C ARG A 44 -12.30 -4.90 0.40
N GLY A 45 -12.96 -5.35 1.46
CA GLY A 45 -14.32 -5.91 1.39
C GLY A 45 -14.39 -7.44 1.37
N ILE A 46 -13.24 -8.15 1.35
CA ILE A 46 -13.24 -9.62 1.38
C ILE A 46 -13.88 -10.11 2.68
N PRO A 47 -14.99 -10.87 2.63
CA PRO A 47 -15.70 -11.35 3.83
C PRO A 47 -14.76 -12.07 4.79
N GLU A 48 -14.88 -11.84 6.10
CA GLU A 48 -14.04 -12.52 7.11
C GLU A 48 -14.27 -14.05 7.17
N SER A 49 -15.37 -14.55 6.58
CA SER A 49 -15.60 -15.99 6.39
C SER A 49 -14.56 -16.64 5.47
N VAL A 50 -13.91 -15.88 4.59
CA VAL A 50 -12.77 -16.36 3.79
C VAL A 50 -11.53 -16.38 4.69
N LEU A 51 -11.17 -17.55 5.19
CA LEU A 51 -10.04 -17.74 6.08
C LEU A 51 -8.71 -17.59 5.35
N ASN A 52 -7.62 -17.28 6.08
CA ASN A 52 -6.29 -17.09 5.49
C ASN A 52 -5.82 -18.24 4.58
N PRO A 53 -6.04 -19.54 4.91
CA PRO A 53 -5.65 -20.64 4.03
C PRO A 53 -6.38 -20.66 2.68
N ALA A 54 -7.60 -20.12 2.63
CA ALA A 54 -8.43 -20.06 1.42
C ALA A 54 -8.27 -18.74 0.65
N LEU A 55 -7.50 -17.77 1.17
CA LEU A 55 -7.30 -16.49 0.50
C LEU A 55 -6.63 -16.63 -0.87
N PRO A 56 -5.56 -17.43 -1.05
CA PRO A 56 -4.93 -17.57 -2.37
C PRO A 56 -5.93 -18.00 -3.44
N ASP A 57 -6.70 -19.06 -3.18
CA ASP A 57 -7.68 -19.59 -4.13
C ASP A 57 -8.79 -18.58 -4.43
N TYR A 58 -9.36 -17.94 -3.40
CA TYR A 58 -10.36 -16.89 -3.57
C TYR A 58 -9.84 -15.71 -4.41
N LEU A 59 -8.56 -15.34 -4.24
CA LEU A 59 -7.93 -14.26 -4.98
C LEU A 59 -7.65 -14.66 -6.43
N LEU A 60 -7.27 -15.91 -6.70
CA LEU A 60 -7.11 -16.43 -8.05
C LEU A 60 -8.44 -16.38 -8.81
N ASP A 61 -9.52 -16.85 -8.20
CA ASP A 61 -10.87 -16.79 -8.78
C ASP A 61 -11.29 -15.35 -9.08
N LEU A 62 -11.04 -14.44 -8.13
CA LEU A 62 -11.28 -13.01 -8.31
C LEU A 62 -10.47 -12.43 -9.49
N PHE A 63 -9.17 -12.72 -9.57
CA PHE A 63 -8.29 -12.18 -10.60
C PHE A 63 -8.62 -12.73 -11.98
N GLN A 64 -8.97 -14.01 -12.08
CA GLN A 64 -9.41 -14.62 -13.32
C GLN A 64 -10.75 -14.04 -13.79
N ALA A 65 -11.70 -13.78 -12.88
CA ALA A 65 -12.94 -13.10 -13.22
C ALA A 65 -12.71 -11.64 -13.66
N LEU A 66 -11.74 -10.96 -13.04
CA LEU A 66 -11.42 -9.57 -13.31
C LEU A 66 -10.66 -9.37 -14.63
N SER A 67 -9.81 -10.30 -15.01
CA SER A 67 -9.01 -10.27 -16.24
C SER A 67 -9.04 -11.64 -16.92
N PRO A 68 -10.18 -12.03 -17.56
CA PRO A 68 -10.36 -13.34 -18.18
C PRO A 68 -9.36 -13.63 -19.30
N GLU A 69 -8.81 -12.60 -19.93
CA GLU A 69 -7.81 -12.67 -20.99
C GLU A 69 -6.39 -12.98 -20.48
N THR A 70 -6.14 -12.82 -19.18
CA THR A 70 -4.83 -13.13 -18.61
C THR A 70 -4.69 -14.64 -18.42
N HIS A 71 -3.57 -15.20 -18.89
CA HIS A 71 -3.28 -16.61 -18.76
C HIS A 71 -3.06 -17.00 -17.27
N PRO A 72 -3.57 -18.15 -16.80
CA PRO A 72 -3.44 -18.57 -15.39
C PRO A 72 -1.99 -18.57 -14.87
N ASP A 73 -1.03 -19.01 -15.69
CA ASP A 73 0.39 -19.01 -15.33
C ASP A 73 0.98 -17.61 -15.06
N GLN A 74 0.27 -16.54 -15.43
CA GLN A 74 0.65 -15.16 -15.14
C GLN A 74 0.02 -14.62 -13.85
N LEU A 75 -0.98 -15.32 -13.30
CA LEU A 75 -1.67 -14.97 -12.06
C LEU A 75 -1.09 -15.71 -10.86
N ILE A 76 0.24 -15.70 -10.69
CA ILE A 76 0.90 -16.35 -9.56
C ILE A 76 0.85 -15.43 -8.33
N ILE A 77 0.44 -15.98 -7.18
CA ILE A 77 0.42 -15.30 -5.89
C ILE A 77 1.60 -15.77 -5.05
N ASP A 78 2.48 -14.85 -4.66
CA ASP A 78 3.62 -15.16 -3.78
C ASP A 78 3.19 -15.24 -2.30
N ARG A 79 2.24 -14.37 -1.90
CA ARG A 79 1.71 -14.29 -0.52
C ARG A 79 0.35 -13.61 -0.51
N ALA A 80 -0.51 -14.03 0.41
CA ALA A 80 -1.77 -13.35 0.73
C ALA A 80 -2.05 -13.43 2.23
N HIS A 81 -2.39 -12.30 2.87
CA HIS A 81 -2.75 -12.29 4.28
C HIS A 81 -3.61 -11.08 4.65
N ARG A 82 -4.40 -11.20 5.73
CA ARG A 82 -5.15 -10.09 6.31
C ARG A 82 -4.26 -9.14 7.11
N LEU A 83 -4.48 -7.85 6.93
CA LEU A 83 -3.91 -6.81 7.78
C LEU A 83 -4.59 -6.77 9.13
N ARG A 84 -3.90 -6.16 10.10
CA ARG A 84 -4.55 -5.76 11.36
C ARG A 84 -5.57 -4.67 11.08
N ARG A 85 -6.72 -4.75 11.75
CA ARG A 85 -7.73 -3.70 11.68
C ARG A 85 -7.17 -2.41 12.31
N PRO A 86 -7.26 -1.26 11.62
CA PRO A 86 -6.97 0.03 12.25
C PRO A 86 -7.88 0.25 13.47
N LYS A 87 -7.31 0.77 14.56
CA LYS A 87 -8.05 0.95 15.83
C LYS A 87 -9.28 1.86 15.71
N HIS A 88 -9.29 2.77 14.73
CA HIS A 88 -10.39 3.71 14.52
C HIS A 88 -11.58 3.12 13.74
N LEU A 89 -11.44 1.90 13.18
CA LEU A 89 -12.52 1.26 12.43
C LEU A 89 -13.35 0.32 13.31
N PRO A 90 -14.68 0.23 13.09
CA PRO A 90 -15.55 -0.68 13.81
C PRO A 90 -15.12 -2.15 13.72
N ASN A 91 -15.45 -2.93 14.76
CA ASN A 91 -15.09 -4.35 14.78
C ASN A 91 -15.85 -5.20 13.74
N SER A 92 -16.92 -4.67 13.17
CA SER A 92 -17.65 -5.28 12.06
C SER A 92 -16.98 -5.09 10.70
N THR A 93 -16.04 -4.14 10.55
CA THR A 93 -15.38 -3.88 9.28
C THR A 93 -14.42 -5.01 8.92
N ALA A 94 -14.64 -5.66 7.77
CA ALA A 94 -13.74 -6.68 7.26
C ALA A 94 -12.31 -6.14 7.10
N ARG A 95 -11.31 -6.90 7.55
CA ARG A 95 -9.90 -6.52 7.42
C ARG A 95 -9.46 -6.58 5.97
N ASP A 96 -8.75 -5.55 5.56
CA ASP A 96 -8.12 -5.49 4.25
C ASP A 96 -7.11 -6.65 4.10
N VAL A 97 -7.00 -7.18 2.88
CA VAL A 97 -6.04 -8.22 2.51
C VAL A 97 -4.92 -7.59 1.71
N ILE A 98 -3.67 -7.91 2.05
CA ILE A 98 -2.52 -7.65 1.19
C ILE A 98 -2.16 -8.94 0.46
N VAL A 99 -2.00 -8.82 -0.84
CA VAL A 99 -1.54 -9.88 -1.73
C VAL A 99 -0.35 -9.38 -2.55
N ARG A 100 0.66 -10.22 -2.74
CA ARG A 100 1.75 -9.96 -3.69
C ARG A 100 1.56 -10.83 -4.92
N VAL A 101 1.41 -10.19 -6.06
CA VAL A 101 1.36 -10.85 -7.36
C VAL A 101 2.79 -10.99 -7.86
N HIS A 102 3.15 -12.17 -8.36
CA HIS A 102 4.52 -12.48 -8.78
C HIS A 102 5.00 -11.54 -9.89
N PHE A 103 4.17 -11.39 -10.93
CA PHE A 103 4.51 -10.60 -12.11
C PHE A 103 3.94 -9.18 -12.03
N TYR A 104 4.82 -8.17 -12.12
CA TYR A 104 4.43 -6.76 -12.08
C TYR A 104 3.41 -6.39 -13.16
N HIS A 105 3.58 -6.91 -14.38
CA HIS A 105 2.71 -6.60 -15.51
C HIS A 105 1.29 -7.18 -15.32
N ALA A 106 1.16 -8.35 -14.69
CA ALA A 106 -0.13 -8.94 -14.35
C ALA A 106 -0.84 -8.09 -13.29
N LYS A 107 -0.12 -7.67 -12.25
CA LYS A 107 -0.62 -6.73 -11.25
C LYS A 107 -1.15 -5.43 -11.86
N GLU A 108 -0.40 -4.82 -12.79
CA GLU A 108 -0.85 -3.60 -13.47
C GLU A 108 -2.12 -3.81 -14.30
N ARG A 109 -2.24 -4.95 -14.98
CA ARG A 109 -3.48 -5.30 -15.68
C ARG A 109 -4.66 -5.43 -14.73
N LEU A 110 -4.48 -6.09 -13.58
CA LEU A 110 -5.53 -6.22 -12.55
C LEU A 110 -5.97 -4.86 -12.01
N VAL A 111 -5.04 -3.95 -11.72
CA VAL A 111 -5.35 -2.59 -11.27
C VAL A 111 -6.11 -1.80 -12.34
N ARG A 112 -5.74 -1.96 -13.61
CA ARG A 112 -6.45 -1.31 -14.71
C ARG A 112 -7.87 -1.87 -14.86
N ALA A 113 -8.01 -3.19 -14.87
CA ALA A 113 -9.29 -3.88 -14.99
C ALA A 113 -10.24 -3.53 -13.84
N SER A 114 -9.73 -3.42 -12.61
CA SER A 114 -10.53 -3.03 -11.43
C SER A 114 -11.09 -1.61 -11.49
N ARG A 115 -10.55 -0.76 -12.36
CA ARG A 115 -11.01 0.62 -12.58
C ARG A 115 -11.90 0.73 -13.81
N THR A 116 -11.61 -0.04 -14.86
CA THR A 116 -12.33 0.00 -16.13
C THR A 116 -12.21 -1.37 -16.81
N PRO A 117 -13.28 -2.17 -16.89
CA PRO A 117 -14.69 -1.82 -16.65
C PRO A 117 -15.08 -1.67 -15.16
N GLY A 118 -14.27 -2.17 -14.23
CA GLY A 118 -14.60 -2.20 -12.80
C GLY A 118 -14.60 -3.63 -12.25
N MET A 119 -15.11 -3.79 -11.03
CA MET A 119 -15.18 -5.11 -10.39
C MET A 119 -16.34 -5.95 -10.97
N PRO A 120 -16.09 -7.19 -11.41
CA PRO A 120 -17.12 -8.07 -11.97
C PRO A 120 -18.01 -8.66 -10.87
N ASP A 121 -19.18 -9.18 -11.23
CA ASP A 121 -19.94 -10.06 -10.33
C ASP A 121 -19.18 -11.38 -10.08
N PRO A 122 -19.25 -11.98 -8.88
CA PRO A 122 -19.96 -11.52 -7.68
C PRO A 122 -19.15 -10.52 -6.81
N TYR A 123 -18.03 -10.01 -7.30
CA TYR A 123 -17.04 -9.23 -6.56
C TYR A 123 -17.24 -7.70 -6.61
N LYS A 124 -18.37 -7.23 -7.13
CA LYS A 124 -18.66 -5.79 -7.37
C LYS A 124 -18.42 -4.87 -6.18
N ASP A 125 -18.60 -5.37 -4.96
CA ASP A 125 -18.50 -4.59 -3.72
C ASP A 125 -17.05 -4.49 -3.19
N LEU A 126 -16.12 -5.27 -3.78
CA LEU A 126 -14.71 -5.22 -3.43
C LEU A 126 -14.04 -3.98 -4.02
N LYS A 127 -12.90 -3.60 -3.45
CA LYS A 127 -12.06 -2.54 -4.01
C LYS A 127 -10.60 -2.96 -4.00
N ILE A 128 -9.91 -2.76 -5.12
CA ILE A 128 -8.49 -3.03 -5.28
C ILE A 128 -7.72 -1.71 -5.32
N PHE A 129 -6.67 -1.62 -4.51
CA PHE A 129 -5.77 -0.49 -4.42
C PHE A 129 -4.32 -0.95 -4.58
N THR A 130 -3.47 -0.06 -5.07
CA THR A 130 -2.02 -0.21 -4.98
C THR A 130 -1.58 -0.04 -3.53
N ASP A 131 -0.66 -0.89 -3.07
CA ASP A 131 -0.08 -0.78 -1.74
C ASP A 131 1.07 0.25 -1.75
N LEU A 132 0.82 1.42 -1.18
CA LEU A 132 1.77 2.52 -1.09
C LEU A 132 2.12 2.79 0.38
N SER A 133 3.32 3.30 0.61
CA SER A 133 3.77 3.84 1.89
C SER A 133 2.91 5.04 2.32
N ALA A 134 3.00 5.42 3.59
CA ALA A 134 2.30 6.60 4.11
C ALA A 134 2.84 7.92 3.53
N GLY A 135 3.92 7.87 2.75
CA GLY A 135 4.69 9.05 2.32
C GLY A 135 5.41 9.72 3.50
N PRO A 136 6.29 10.69 3.21
CA PRO A 136 6.84 11.55 4.25
C PRO A 136 5.69 12.36 4.88
N SER A 137 5.42 12.14 6.16
CA SER A 137 4.46 12.94 6.91
C SER A 137 5.02 14.35 7.09
N ASN A 138 4.23 15.38 6.75
CA ASN A 138 4.51 16.75 7.13
C ASN A 138 4.38 16.90 8.66
N PHE A 139 5.43 16.55 9.40
CA PHE A 139 5.55 16.97 10.79
C PHE A 139 5.71 18.49 10.79
N GLY A 140 4.64 19.25 11.07
CA GLY A 140 4.74 20.70 11.24
C GLY A 140 3.63 21.58 10.70
N LYS A 141 2.51 21.06 10.18
CA LYS A 141 1.31 21.88 9.93
C LYS A 141 0.24 21.60 10.97
N ALA A 142 0.36 22.27 12.11
CA ALA A 142 -0.73 22.57 13.03
C ALA A 142 -1.14 24.03 12.83
#